data_AF-A0A3N1VW70-F1
#
_entry.id   AF-A0A3N1VW70-F1
#
_cell.length_a   1.000
_cell.length_b   1.000
_cell.length_c   1.000
_cell.angle_alpha   90.00
_cell.angle_beta   90.00
_cell.angle_gamma   90.00
#
_symmetry.space_group_name_H-M   'P 1'
#
loop_
_entity.id
_entity.type
_entity.pdbx_description
1 polymer ?
#
loop_
_entity_poly.entity_id
_entity_poly.type
_entity_poly.pdbx_seq_one_letter_code
_entity_poly.pdbx_strand_id
1 'polypeptide(L)' 'MSTFSIISLPMFAVGLGLMTQFYSKKDLNFLVPGVVLMTAGLVNTLIGIGMN' A
#
# COMPACT_ATOMS: atom_id res chain seq x y z
N MET A 1 -3.82 18.12 8.93
CA MET A 1 -3.40 16.81 8.40
C MET A 1 -3.68 16.79 6.92
N SER A 2 -2.64 16.63 6.10
CA SER A 2 -2.81 16.53 4.65
C SER A 2 -3.65 15.29 4.32
N THR A 3 -4.68 15.44 3.49
CA THR A 3 -5.58 14.36 3.03
C THR A 3 -4.80 13.15 2.50
N PHE A 4 -3.60 13.41 1.96
CA PHE A 4 -2.64 12.42 1.49
C PHE A 4 -2.20 11.41 2.57
N SER A 5 -1.89 11.86 3.78
CA SER A 5 -1.45 10.95 4.87
C SER A 5 -2.59 10.10 5.43
N ILE A 6 -3.84 10.56 5.31
CA ILE A 6 -5.02 9.80 5.76
C ILE A 6 -5.33 8.66 4.78
N ILE A 7 -5.09 8.88 3.48
CA ILE A 7 -5.35 7.87 2.43
C ILE A 7 -4.20 6.85 2.33
N SER A 8 -2.99 7.21 2.76
CA SER A 8 -1.83 6.32 2.63
C SER A 8 -1.88 5.10 3.56
N LEU A 9 -2.38 5.26 4.78
CA LEU A 9 -2.57 4.17 5.77
C LEU A 9 -3.47 3.04 5.25
N PRO A 10 -4.70 3.29 4.75
CA PRO A 10 -5.55 2.25 4.21
C PRO A 10 -4.99 1.65 2.92
N MET A 11 -4.35 2.43 2.04
CA MET A 11 -3.69 1.89 0.85
C MET A 11 -2.56 0.92 1.21
N PHE A 12 -1.77 1.24 2.23
CA PHE A 12 -0.70 0.37 2.71
C PHE A 12 -1.25 -0.92 3.34
N ALA A 13 -2.34 -0.82 4.11
CA ALA A 13 -3.03 -1.97 4.69
C ALA A 13 -3.61 -2.92 3.64
N VAL A 14 -4.19 -2.39 2.55
CA VAL A 14 -4.71 -3.20 1.44
C VAL A 14 -3.56 -3.89 0.69
N GLY A 15 -2.45 -3.21 0.45
CA GLY A 15 -1.25 -3.80 -0.16
C GLY A 15 -0.69 -4.98 0.66
N LEU A 16 -0.59 -4.82 1.98
CA LEU A 16 -0.20 -5.90 2.91
C LEU A 16 -1.21 -7.05 2.91
N GLY A 17 -2.51 -6.75 2.90
CA GLY A 17 -3.58 -7.76 2.85
C GLY A 17 -3.51 -8.63 1.59
N LEU A 18 -3.23 -8.01 0.43
CA LEU A 18 -3.06 -8.71 -0.83
C LEU A 18 -1.75 -9.52 -0.89
N MET A 19 -0.65 -9.01 -0.32
CA MET A 19 0.59 -9.78 -0.14
C MET A 19 0.39 -11.00 0.77
N THR A 20 -0.42 -10.86 1.82
CA THR A 20 -0.71 -11.97 2.74
C THR A 20 -1.55 -13.04 2.06
N GLN A 21 -2.55 -12.63 1.26
CA GLN A 21 -3.33 -13.55 0.42
C GLN A 21 -2.47 -14.23 -0.66
N PHE A 22 -1.49 -13.51 -1.24
CA PHE A 22 -0.49 -14.12 -2.11
C PHE A 22 0.26 -15.26 -1.41
N TYR A 23 0.73 -15.04 -0.17
CA TYR A 23 1.47 -16.06 0.57
C TYR A 23 0.61 -17.29 0.91
N SER A 24 -0.68 -17.08 1.20
CA SER A 24 -1.62 -18.16 1.49
C SER A 24 -2.07 -18.95 0.25
N LYS A 25 -2.29 -18.29 -0.88
CA LYS A 25 -2.83 -18.95 -2.09
C LYS A 25 -1.76 -19.27 -3.15
N LYS A 26 -0.54 -18.74 -3.02
CA LYS A 26 0.55 -18.79 -4.01
C LYS A 26 0.16 -18.32 -5.43
N ASP A 27 -0.95 -17.59 -5.54
CA ASP A 27 -1.46 -17.06 -6.81
C ASP A 27 -0.74 -15.77 -7.17
N LEU A 28 0.12 -15.83 -8.20
CA LEU A 28 0.91 -14.69 -8.70
C LEU A 28 0.07 -13.45 -9.07
N ASN A 29 -1.22 -13.65 -9.36
CA ASN A 29 -2.17 -12.56 -9.63
C ASN A 29 -2.33 -11.56 -8.47
N PHE A 30 -2.03 -11.94 -7.23
CA PHE A 30 -2.14 -11.04 -6.07
C PHE A 30 -0.85 -10.27 -5.77
N LEU A 31 0.28 -10.73 -6.29
CA LEU A 31 1.59 -10.13 -6.01
C LEU A 31 1.75 -8.80 -6.72
N VAL A 32 1.34 -8.72 -7.99
CA VAL A 32 1.38 -7.50 -8.81
C VAL A 32 0.56 -6.37 -8.18
N PRO A 33 -0.76 -6.52 -7.93
CA PRO A 33 -1.55 -5.45 -7.32
C PRO A 33 -1.15 -5.16 -5.87
N GLY A 34 -0.72 -6.17 -5.10
CA GLY A 34 -0.25 -5.98 -3.72
C GLY A 34 1.00 -5.10 -3.64
N VAL A 35 2.01 -5.36 -4.47
CA VAL A 35 3.25 -4.58 -4.52
C VAL A 35 2.99 -3.15 -5.00
N VAL A 36 2.12 -2.97 -6.00
CA VAL A 36 1.77 -1.64 -6.55
C VAL A 36 1.06 -0.77 -5.50
N LEU A 37 0.11 -1.34 -4.76
CA LEU A 37 -0.60 -0.60 -3.70
C LEU A 37 0.31 -0.29 -2.51
N MET A 38 1.25 -1.18 -2.18
CA MET A 38 2.22 -0.98 -1.11
C MET A 38 3.22 0.14 -1.45
N THR A 39 3.73 0.17 -2.69
CA THR A 39 4.58 1.27 -3.18
C THR A 39 3.81 2.59 -3.28
N ALA A 40 2.56 2.57 -3.75
CA ALA A 40 1.70 3.76 -3.76
C ALA A 40 1.48 4.33 -2.34
N GLY A 41 1.16 3.48 -1.36
CA GLY A 41 1.02 3.90 0.04
C GLY A 41 2.31 4.46 0.65
N LEU A 42 3.47 3.87 0.31
CA LEU A 42 4.79 4.35 0.76
C LEU A 42 5.13 5.73 0.18
N VAL A 43 5.02 5.88 -1.15
CA VAL A 43 5.27 7.15 -1.83
C VAL A 43 4.33 8.24 -1.28
N ASN A 44 3.07 7.90 -1.06
CA ASN A 44 2.09 8.85 -0.56
C ASN A 44 2.36 9.28 0.90
N THR A 45 2.87 8.35 1.72
CA THR A 45 3.28 8.65 3.10
C THR A 45 4.53 9.52 3.12
N LEU A 46 5.52 9.25 2.26
CA LEU A 46 6.74 10.06 2.14
C LEU A 46 6.43 11.49 1.70
N ILE A 47 5.52 11.66 0.72
CA ILE A 47 5.05 12.99 0.30
C ILE A 47 4.30 13.68 1.44
N GLY A 48 3.42 12.97 2.14
CA GLY A 48 2.66 13.51 3.27
C GLY A 48 3.54 13.97 4.45
N ILE A 49 4.68 13.29 4.69
CA ILE A 49 5.68 13.70 5.68
C ILE A 49 6.55 14.84 5.15
N GLY A 50 6.95 14.81 3.87
CA GLY A 50 7.82 15.83 3.29
C GLY A 50 7.13 17.17 3.01
N MET A 51 5.79 17.19 2.88
CA MET A 51 4.99 18.40 2.68
C MET A 51 4.42 18.99 3.99
N ASN A 52 4.69 18.38 5.14
CA ASN A 52 4.17 18.79 6.45
C ASN A 52 5.30 19.32 7.35
#